data_AF-A0AAV5DIF1-F1
#
_entry.id   AF-A0AAV5DIF1-F1
#
_cell.length_a   1.000
_cell.length_b   1.000
_cell.length_c   1.000
_cell.angle_alpha   90.00
_cell.angle_beta   90.00
_cell.angle_gamma   90.00
#
_symmetry.space_group_name_H-M   'P 1'
#
loop_
_entity.id
_entity.type
_entity.pdbx_description
1 polymer ?
#
loop_
_entity_poly.entity_id
_entity_poly.type
_entity_poly.pdbx_seq_one_letter_code
_entity_poly.pdbx_strand_id
1 'polypeptide(L)'
;MQMMAQFFATIMESQQQQAEFMRELAQQNLAARNARGHNDGAPQNSSYFDFLATRPPTFSSTTEPMEAENFLRKLESKFGLLNCTLVQKTQFATQQLHGAAGAWWANHVASVGTNRQITWDEFKAAFRVHYIPAGLVRRKAREFAALKQGNPSVEEYCEEFN
;
A
#
# COMPACT_ATOMS: atom_id res chain seq x y z
N MET A 1 21.24 7.48 -21.91
CA MET A 1 20.63 6.19 -22.32
C MET A 1 20.60 5.13 -21.23
N GLN A 2 21.53 5.11 -20.26
CA GLN A 2 21.61 4.05 -19.24
C GLN A 2 20.49 4.08 -18.17
N MET A 3 19.99 5.25 -17.77
CA MET A 3 18.90 5.34 -16.76
C MET A 3 17.56 4.76 -17.24
N MET A 4 17.23 4.89 -18.53
CA MET A 4 15.99 4.33 -19.07
C MET A 4 16.03 2.80 -19.08
N ALA A 5 17.19 2.21 -19.44
CA ALA A 5 17.37 0.76 -19.40
C ALA A 5 17.23 0.20 -17.97
N GLN A 6 17.76 0.91 -16.98
CA GLN A 6 17.66 0.50 -15.57
C GLN A 6 16.22 0.61 -15.05
N PHE A 7 15.50 1.67 -15.43
CA PHE A 7 14.08 1.81 -15.12
C PHE A 7 13.22 0.68 -15.71
N PHE A 8 13.45 0.31 -16.98
CA PHE A 8 12.75 -0.82 -17.61
C PHE A 8 13.11 -2.17 -16.97
N ALA A 9 14.37 -2.38 -16.60
CA ALA A 9 14.80 -3.59 -15.90
C ALA A 9 14.07 -3.73 -14.55
N THR A 10 14.03 -2.66 -13.74
CA THR A 10 13.32 -2.68 -12.45
C THR A 10 11.81 -2.94 -12.61
N ILE A 11 11.18 -2.38 -13.66
CA ILE A 11 9.77 -2.65 -13.93
C ILE A 11 9.56 -4.12 -14.31
N MET A 12 10.39 -4.68 -15.20
CA MET A 12 10.27 -6.09 -15.60
C MET A 12 10.49 -7.05 -14.43
N GLU A 13 11.49 -6.77 -13.59
CA GLU A 13 11.72 -7.54 -12.36
C GLU A 13 10.52 -7.47 -11.42
N SER A 14 9.95 -6.28 -11.21
CA SER A 14 8.73 -6.12 -10.41
C SER A 14 7.55 -6.90 -11.00
N GLN A 15 7.36 -6.89 -12.33
CA GLN A 15 6.28 -7.62 -12.99
C GLN A 15 6.48 -9.14 -12.90
N GLN A 16 7.73 -9.61 -13.02
CA GLN A 16 8.05 -11.02 -12.91
C GLN A 16 7.85 -11.54 -11.48
N GLN A 17 8.29 -10.77 -10.47
CA GLN A 17 8.04 -11.11 -9.06
C GLN A 17 6.54 -11.19 -8.74
N GLN A 18 5.73 -10.27 -9.29
CA GLN A 18 4.27 -10.34 -9.15
C GLN A 18 3.69 -11.60 -9.83
N ALA A 19 4.19 -11.96 -11.01
CA ALA A 19 3.76 -13.17 -11.72
C ALA A 19 4.14 -14.46 -10.97
N GLU A 20 5.32 -14.51 -10.37
CA GLU A 20 5.80 -15.63 -9.57
C GLU A 20 4.98 -15.79 -8.29
N PHE A 21 4.69 -14.69 -7.58
CA PHE A 21 3.81 -14.70 -6.43
C PHE A 21 2.40 -15.24 -6.77
N MET A 22 1.85 -14.82 -7.91
CA MET A 22 0.56 -15.32 -8.38
C MET A 22 0.59 -16.82 -8.71
N ARG A 23 1.69 -17.33 -9.27
CA ARG A 23 1.87 -18.77 -9.52
C ARG A 23 1.95 -19.56 -8.22
N GLU A 24 2.70 -19.07 -7.24
CA GLU A 24 2.83 -19.69 -5.93
C GLU A 24 1.46 -19.80 -5.24
N LEU A 25 0.68 -18.72 -5.24
CA LEU A 25 -0.67 -18.72 -4.69
C LEU A 25 -1.63 -19.68 -5.41
N ALA A 26 -1.53 -19.78 -6.74
CA ALA A 26 -2.35 -20.71 -7.51
C ALA A 26 -2.05 -22.17 -7.13
N GLN A 27 -0.76 -22.51 -6.97
CA GLN A 27 -0.34 -23.84 -6.52
C GLN A 27 -0.79 -24.12 -5.09
N GLN A 28 -0.64 -23.15 -4.19
CA GLN A 28 -1.04 -23.29 -2.79
C GLN A 28 -2.56 -23.47 -2.65
N ASN A 29 -3.36 -22.78 -3.46
CA ASN A 29 -4.82 -22.95 -3.48
C ASN A 29 -5.22 -24.33 -4.03
N LEU A 30 -4.55 -24.84 -5.07
CA LEU A 30 -4.78 -26.20 -5.59
C LEU A 30 -4.44 -27.26 -4.53
N ALA A 31 -3.30 -27.12 -3.83
CA ALA A 31 -2.90 -28.02 -2.75
C ALA A 31 -3.89 -27.97 -1.57
N ALA A 32 -4.34 -26.77 -1.17
CA ALA A 32 -5.32 -26.60 -0.10
C ALA A 32 -6.69 -27.22 -0.46
N ARG A 33 -7.13 -27.10 -1.72
CA ARG A 33 -8.38 -27.75 -2.20
C ARG A 33 -8.30 -29.27 -2.15
N ASN A 34 -7.14 -29.86 -2.44
CA ASN A 34 -6.93 -31.30 -2.32
C ASN A 34 -6.88 -31.77 -0.85
N ALA A 35 -6.39 -30.92 0.06
CA ALA A 35 -6.33 -31.20 1.51
C ALA A 35 -7.67 -30.96 2.26
N ARG A 36 -8.59 -30.17 1.68
CA ARG A 36 -9.92 -29.87 2.25
C ARG A 36 -10.86 -31.08 2.37
N GLY A 37 -10.48 -32.24 1.84
CA GLY A 37 -11.20 -33.49 2.03
C GLY A 37 -11.00 -34.16 3.40
N HIS A 38 -10.20 -33.60 4.32
CA HIS A 38 -9.81 -34.32 5.55
C HIS A 38 -9.55 -33.49 6.82
N ASN A 39 -9.86 -32.19 6.88
CA ASN A 39 -9.55 -31.39 8.08
C ASN A 39 -10.63 -30.36 8.43
N ASP A 40 -11.50 -30.74 9.36
CA ASP A 40 -12.41 -29.85 10.09
C ASP A 40 -11.68 -29.32 11.35
N GLY A 41 -11.41 -28.01 11.44
CA GLY A 41 -11.24 -27.36 12.76
C GLY A 41 -10.16 -26.29 12.95
N ALA A 42 -9.19 -26.10 12.05
CA ALA A 42 -8.20 -25.02 12.22
C ALA A 42 -8.66 -23.73 11.51
N PRO A 43 -8.64 -22.55 12.17
CA PRO A 43 -8.88 -21.29 11.49
C PRO A 43 -7.75 -21.05 10.47
N GLN A 44 -8.05 -21.26 9.19
CA GLN A 44 -7.13 -20.96 8.10
C GLN A 44 -7.00 -19.45 7.93
N ASN A 45 -5.77 -19.00 7.66
CA ASN A 45 -5.56 -17.62 7.25
C ASN A 45 -6.23 -17.37 5.89
N SER A 46 -6.75 -16.16 5.69
CA SER A 46 -7.33 -15.73 4.42
C SER A 46 -6.30 -15.80 3.29
N SER A 47 -6.74 -16.29 2.14
CA SER A 47 -5.93 -16.36 0.94
C SER A 47 -5.83 -14.99 0.25
N TYR A 48 -4.91 -14.86 -0.70
CA TYR A 48 -4.83 -13.67 -1.53
C TYR A 48 -6.09 -13.48 -2.41
N PHE A 49 -6.76 -14.57 -2.80
CA PHE A 49 -8.01 -14.48 -3.56
C PHE A 49 -9.15 -13.89 -2.71
N ASP A 50 -9.21 -14.23 -1.42
CA ASP A 50 -10.16 -13.60 -0.47
C ASP A 50 -9.88 -12.10 -0.35
N PHE A 51 -8.59 -11.72 -0.33
CA PHE A 51 -8.18 -10.32 -0.35
C PHE A 51 -8.61 -9.59 -1.63
N LEU A 52 -8.36 -10.17 -2.81
CA LEU A 52 -8.78 -9.59 -4.09
C LEU A 52 -10.31 -9.45 -4.20
N ALA A 53 -11.08 -10.39 -3.63
CA ALA A 53 -12.54 -10.31 -3.59
C ALA A 53 -13.04 -9.06 -2.85
N THR A 54 -12.26 -8.51 -1.92
CA THR A 54 -12.58 -7.24 -1.23
C THR A 54 -12.39 -5.99 -2.12
N ARG A 55 -11.87 -6.16 -3.34
CA ARG A 55 -11.48 -5.11 -4.29
C ARG A 55 -10.53 -4.10 -3.64
N PRO A 56 -9.30 -4.53 -3.30
CA PRO A 56 -8.31 -3.64 -2.71
C PRO A 56 -7.93 -2.53 -3.70
N PRO A 57 -7.61 -1.32 -3.22
CA PRO A 57 -7.11 -0.26 -4.10
C PRO A 57 -5.70 -0.60 -4.59
N THR A 58 -5.33 -0.07 -5.75
CA THR A 58 -3.96 -0.06 -6.26
C THR A 58 -3.29 1.29 -6.02
N PHE A 59 -1.96 1.33 -6.05
CA PHE A 59 -1.18 2.55 -5.85
C PHE A 59 0.08 2.56 -6.73
N SER A 60 0.25 3.62 -7.52
CA SER A 60 1.38 3.75 -8.45
C SER A 60 2.37 4.83 -8.04
N SER A 61 1.87 6.01 -7.67
CA SER A 61 2.63 7.16 -7.17
C SER A 61 1.65 8.27 -6.78
N THR A 62 2.05 9.17 -5.89
CA THR A 62 1.32 10.42 -5.62
C THR A 62 2.27 11.52 -5.17
N THR A 63 1.88 12.78 -5.41
CA THR A 63 2.52 13.97 -4.82
C THR A 63 1.75 14.48 -3.60
N GLU A 64 0.54 13.95 -3.34
CA GLU A 64 -0.34 14.38 -2.27
C GLU A 64 -0.31 13.37 -1.10
N PRO A 65 0.21 13.74 0.08
CA PRO A 65 0.38 12.80 1.19
C PRO A 65 -0.92 12.17 1.69
N MET A 66 -2.03 12.91 1.54
CA MET A 66 -3.35 12.44 1.96
C MET A 66 -3.84 11.25 1.11
N GLU A 67 -3.44 11.16 -0.16
CA GLU A 67 -3.77 10.01 -1.00
C GLU A 67 -3.01 8.76 -0.57
N ALA A 68 -1.73 8.92 -0.22
CA ALA A 68 -0.90 7.84 0.32
C ALA A 68 -1.46 7.31 1.67
N GLU A 69 -1.87 8.20 2.57
CA GLU A 69 -2.50 7.78 3.84
C GLU A 69 -3.87 7.12 3.61
N ASN A 70 -4.66 7.64 2.68
CA ASN A 70 -5.94 7.05 2.30
C ASN A 70 -5.78 5.64 1.72
N PHE A 71 -4.73 5.39 0.95
CA PHE A 71 -4.40 4.07 0.45
C PHE A 71 -4.14 3.08 1.60
N LEU A 72 -3.28 3.43 2.56
CA LEU A 72 -3.02 2.60 3.74
C LEU A 72 -4.30 2.32 4.54
N ARG A 73 -5.09 3.36 4.82
CA ARG A 73 -6.37 3.23 5.55
C ARG A 73 -7.35 2.29 4.85
N LYS A 74 -7.45 2.39 3.51
CA LYS A 74 -8.33 1.50 2.73
C LYS A 74 -7.86 0.06 2.83
N LEU A 75 -6.55 -0.21 2.72
CA LEU A 75 -6.01 -1.56 2.91
C LEU A 75 -6.25 -2.10 4.32
N GLU A 76 -6.04 -1.29 5.36
CA GLU A 76 -6.32 -1.70 6.74
C GLU A 76 -7.80 -2.06 6.93
N SER A 77 -8.72 -1.28 6.34
CA SER A 77 -10.14 -1.61 6.32
C SER A 77 -10.42 -2.95 5.64
N LYS A 78 -9.77 -3.26 4.51
CA LYS A 78 -9.91 -4.57 3.84
C LYS A 78 -9.37 -5.70 4.70
N PHE A 79 -8.20 -5.52 5.31
CA PHE A 79 -7.60 -6.51 6.19
C PHE A 79 -8.39 -6.74 7.49
N GLY A 80 -9.22 -5.78 7.91
CA GLY A 80 -10.15 -5.98 9.03
C GLY A 80 -11.24 -7.03 8.75
N LEU A 81 -11.47 -7.37 7.48
CA LEU A 81 -12.43 -8.40 7.06
C LEU A 81 -11.80 -9.79 6.93
N LEU A 82 -10.47 -9.91 7.10
CA LEU A 82 -9.68 -11.08 6.74
C LEU A 82 -8.82 -11.54 7.91
N ASN A 83 -8.62 -12.85 8.03
CA ASN A 83 -7.71 -13.43 8.99
C ASN A 83 -6.30 -13.51 8.38
N CYS A 84 -5.53 -12.43 8.46
CA CYS A 84 -4.17 -12.37 7.91
C CYS A 84 -3.13 -12.09 8.99
N THR A 85 -2.01 -12.81 8.95
CA THR A 85 -0.81 -12.46 9.74
C THR A 85 -0.22 -11.12 9.26
N LEU A 86 0.61 -10.49 10.10
CA LEU A 86 1.28 -9.22 9.74
C LEU A 86 2.13 -9.35 8.47
N VAL A 87 2.79 -10.50 8.26
CA VAL A 87 3.61 -10.75 7.07
C VAL A 87 2.73 -10.95 5.83
N GLN A 88 1.62 -11.70 5.94
CA GLN A 88 0.68 -11.88 4.83
C GLN A 88 0.06 -10.55 4.38
N LYS A 89 -0.27 -9.65 5.32
CA LYS A 89 -0.77 -8.31 4.98
C LYS A 89 0.24 -7.56 4.11
N THR A 90 1.53 -7.57 4.45
CA THR A 90 2.59 -6.98 3.61
C THR A 90 2.66 -7.63 2.24
N GLN A 91 2.67 -8.96 2.17
CA GLN A 91 2.71 -9.70 0.90
C GLN A 91 1.52 -9.31 0.01
N PHE A 92 0.31 -9.24 0.56
CA PHE A 92 -0.89 -8.91 -0.21
C PHE A 92 -0.91 -7.44 -0.64
N ALA A 93 -0.54 -6.51 0.25
CA ALA A 93 -0.53 -5.09 -0.04
C ALA A 93 0.50 -4.71 -1.11
N THR A 94 1.67 -5.34 -1.10
CA THR A 94 2.76 -5.02 -2.03
C THR A 94 2.46 -5.43 -3.47
N GLN A 95 1.57 -6.42 -3.67
CA GLN A 95 1.02 -6.74 -5.00
C GLN A 95 0.10 -5.65 -5.55
N GLN A 96 -0.40 -4.73 -4.71
CA GLN A 96 -1.20 -3.59 -5.13
C GLN A 96 -0.35 -2.36 -5.48
N LEU A 97 0.97 -2.47 -5.37
CA LEU A 97 1.91 -1.43 -5.78
C LEU A 97 2.32 -1.64 -7.23
N HIS A 98 2.18 -0.60 -8.04
CA HIS A 98 2.53 -0.62 -9.46
C HIS A 98 3.48 0.53 -9.79
N GLY A 99 4.08 0.50 -10.98
CA GLY A 99 4.92 1.59 -11.47
C GLY A 99 6.02 2.01 -10.48
N ALA A 100 6.07 3.31 -10.16
CA ALA A 100 7.09 3.86 -9.27
C ALA A 100 7.03 3.29 -7.84
N ALA A 101 5.84 2.98 -7.32
CA ALA A 101 5.68 2.38 -6.00
C ALA A 101 6.13 0.92 -5.93
N GLY A 102 5.87 0.15 -7.00
CA GLY A 102 6.42 -1.19 -7.14
C GLY A 102 7.96 -1.16 -7.17
N ALA A 103 8.53 -0.27 -7.98
CA ALA A 103 9.99 -0.11 -8.08
C ALA A 103 10.63 0.34 -6.76
N TRP A 104 10.01 1.27 -6.03
CA TRP A 104 10.46 1.66 -4.69
C TRP A 104 10.48 0.48 -3.73
N TRP A 105 9.41 -0.32 -3.71
CA TRP A 105 9.33 -1.48 -2.82
C TRP A 105 10.39 -2.53 -3.13
N ALA A 106 10.61 -2.85 -4.41
CA ALA A 106 11.65 -3.78 -4.84
C ALA A 106 13.04 -3.32 -4.34
N ASN A 107 13.36 -2.03 -4.49
CA ASN A 107 14.61 -1.46 -4.00
C ASN A 107 14.70 -1.50 -2.46
N HIS A 108 13.59 -1.24 -1.76
CA HIS A 108 13.54 -1.33 -0.30
C HIS A 108 13.86 -2.75 0.18
N VAL A 109 13.22 -3.77 -0.39
CA VAL A 109 13.49 -5.19 -0.05
C VAL A 109 14.94 -5.56 -0.34
N ALA A 110 15.49 -5.14 -1.49
CA ALA A 110 16.89 -5.39 -1.83
C ALA A 110 17.87 -4.77 -0.82
N SER A 111 17.54 -3.60 -0.24
CA SER A 111 18.37 -2.93 0.75
C SER A 111 18.32 -3.55 2.15
N VAL A 112 17.23 -4.24 2.49
CA VAL A 112 17.02 -4.88 3.81
C VAL A 112 17.51 -6.34 3.83
N GLY A 113 17.66 -6.95 2.66
CA GLY A 113 18.15 -8.32 2.46
C GLY A 113 17.03 -9.30 2.12
N THR A 114 17.27 -10.16 1.13
CA THR A 114 16.26 -10.98 0.42
C THR A 114 15.51 -12.00 1.30
N ASN A 115 16.02 -12.35 2.48
CA ASN A 115 15.43 -13.38 3.36
C ASN A 115 14.66 -12.83 4.57
N ARG A 116 14.51 -11.51 4.71
CA ARG A 116 13.76 -10.93 5.83
C ARG A 116 12.28 -10.82 5.49
N GLN A 117 11.43 -11.38 6.34
CA GLN A 117 9.99 -11.13 6.28
C GLN A 117 9.69 -9.75 6.89
N ILE A 118 9.17 -8.84 6.07
CA ILE A 118 8.78 -7.50 6.51
C ILE A 118 7.33 -7.53 6.99
N THR A 119 7.11 -7.15 8.24
CA THR A 119 5.78 -7.08 8.86
C THR A 119 4.97 -5.89 8.34
N TRP A 120 3.65 -5.92 8.53
CA TRP A 120 2.76 -4.85 8.09
C TRP A 120 3.13 -3.48 8.70
N ASP A 121 3.56 -3.46 9.96
CA ASP A 121 3.92 -2.23 10.64
C ASP A 121 5.24 -1.64 10.10
N GLU A 122 6.22 -2.49 9.78
CA GLU A 122 7.45 -2.06 9.11
C GLU A 122 7.18 -1.53 7.70
N PHE A 123 6.32 -2.22 6.92
CA PHE A 123 5.89 -1.73 5.61
C PHE A 123 5.23 -0.36 5.71
N LYS A 124 4.27 -0.18 6.62
CA LYS A 124 3.60 1.12 6.82
C LYS A 124 4.59 2.21 7.20
N ALA A 125 5.55 1.92 8.07
CA ALA A 125 6.56 2.89 8.47
C ALA A 125 7.42 3.32 7.27
N ALA A 126 7.95 2.36 6.51
CA ALA A 126 8.75 2.62 5.31
C ALA A 126 7.95 3.40 4.24
N PHE A 127 6.69 3.01 4.01
CA PHE A 127 5.80 3.65 3.05
C PHE A 127 5.53 5.11 3.41
N ARG A 128 5.24 5.40 4.69
CA ARG A 128 5.01 6.78 5.15
C ARG A 128 6.27 7.62 5.06
N VAL A 129 7.44 7.07 5.38
CA VAL A 129 8.72 7.81 5.21
C VAL A 129 8.93 8.22 3.75
N HIS A 130 8.58 7.35 2.80
CA HIS A 130 8.78 7.63 1.38
C HIS A 130 7.71 8.56 0.77
N TYR A 131 6.41 8.31 1.02
CA TYR A 131 5.30 9.03 0.37
C TYR A 131 4.67 10.14 1.22
N ILE A 132 4.96 10.20 2.52
CA ILE A 132 4.39 11.18 3.46
C ILE A 132 5.54 11.88 4.20
N PRO A 133 6.41 12.64 3.50
CA PRO A 133 7.54 13.30 4.13
C PRO A 133 7.05 14.34 5.15
N ALA A 134 7.61 14.30 6.37
CA ALA A 134 7.18 15.15 7.49
C ALA A 134 7.22 16.65 7.16
N GLY A 135 8.15 17.09 6.29
CA GLY A 135 8.22 18.48 5.82
C GLY A 135 6.99 18.91 5.03
N LEU A 136 6.42 18.01 4.22
CA LEU A 136 5.24 18.26 3.41
C LEU A 136 3.97 18.30 4.30
N VAL A 137 3.87 17.41 5.28
CA VAL A 137 2.80 17.46 6.30
C VAL A 137 2.85 18.77 7.07
N ARG A 138 4.02 19.18 7.56
CA ARG A 138 4.19 20.48 8.26
C ARG A 138 3.81 21.66 7.37
N ARG A 139 4.13 21.61 6.07
CA ARG A 139 3.76 22.67 5.12
C ARG A 139 2.24 22.75 4.93
N LYS A 140 1.59 21.62 4.63
CA LYS A 140 0.12 21.54 4.49
C LYS A 140 -0.60 21.96 5.77
N ALA A 141 -0.08 21.61 6.95
CA ALA A 141 -0.63 22.06 8.23
C ALA A 141 -0.56 23.60 8.39
N ARG A 142 0.53 24.24 7.97
CA ARG A 142 0.64 25.71 7.94
C ARG A 142 -0.31 26.35 6.93
N GLU A 143 -0.41 25.79 5.73
CA GLU A 143 -1.37 26.25 4.71
C GLU A 143 -2.80 26.18 5.24
N PHE A 144 -3.19 25.08 5.90
CA PHE A 144 -4.51 24.93 6.52
C PHE A 144 -4.75 25.94 7.66
N ALA A 145 -3.73 26.17 8.51
CA ALA A 145 -3.82 27.18 9.56
C ALA A 145 -3.98 28.60 8.99
N ALA A 146 -3.24 28.92 7.91
CA ALA A 146 -3.36 30.21 7.21
C ALA A 146 -4.72 30.37 6.52
N LEU A 147 -5.29 29.30 5.95
CA LEU A 147 -6.65 29.31 5.37
C LEU A 147 -7.72 29.60 6.43
N LYS A 148 -7.54 29.14 7.67
CA LYS A 148 -8.43 29.51 8.79
C LYS A 148 -8.24 30.96 9.26
N GLN A 149 -7.06 31.54 9.04
CA GLN A 149 -6.73 32.90 9.46
C GLN A 149 -7.09 33.97 8.42
N GLY A 150 -7.51 33.59 7.20
CA GLY A 150 -7.83 34.50 6.10
C GLY A 150 -9.24 34.36 5.51
N ASN A 151 -10.11 33.52 6.08
CA ASN A 151 -11.54 33.64 5.80
C ASN A 151 -12.07 34.79 6.66
N PRO A 152 -12.65 35.85 6.09
CA PRO A 152 -13.47 36.75 6.88
C PRO A 152 -14.50 35.92 7.64
N SER A 153 -14.77 36.28 8.90
CA SER A 153 -15.89 35.66 9.61
C SER A 153 -17.16 35.83 8.76
N VAL A 154 -18.17 34.95 8.93
CA VAL A 154 -19.45 35.12 8.23
C VAL A 154 -20.03 36.53 8.47
N GLU A 155 -19.67 37.18 9.59
CA GLU A 155 -20.01 38.58 9.90
C GLU A 155 -19.32 39.60 8.99
N GLU A 156 -18.05 39.42 8.61
CA GLU A 156 -17.34 40.33 7.69
C GLU A 156 -17.89 40.26 6.25
N TYR A 157 -18.46 39.11 5.84
CA TYR A 157 -19.14 39.00 4.54
C TYR A 157 -20.47 39.77 4.49
N CYS A 158 -21.10 40.04 5.64
CA CYS A 158 -22.31 40.85 5.72
C CYS A 158 -22.04 42.36 5.66
N GLU A 159 -20.81 42.82 5.94
CA GLU A 159 -20.45 44.24 5.88
C GLU A 159 -20.00 44.68 4.47
N GLU A 160 -19.47 43.77 3.64
CA GLU A 160 -19.02 44.09 2.28
C GLU A 160 -20.16 44.10 1.23
N PHE A 161 -21.34 43.58 1.58
CA PHE A 161 -22.54 43.52 0.71
C PHE A 161 -23.76 44.29 1.26
N ASN A 162 -23.52 45.40 1.98
CA ASN A 162 -24.55 46.39 2.35
C ASN A 162 -24.36 47.70 1.60
#